data_AF-A0A660PTJ6-F1
#
_entry.id   AF-A0A660PTJ6-F1
#
_cell.length_a   1.000
_cell.length_b   1.000
_cell.length_c   1.000
_cell.angle_alpha   90.00
_cell.angle_beta   90.00
_cell.angle_gamma   90.00
#
_symmetry.space_group_name_H-M   'P 1'
#
loop_
_entity.id
_entity.type
_entity.pdbx_description
1 polymer ?
#
loop_
_entity_poly.entity_id
_entity_poly.type
_entity_poly.pdbx_seq_one_letter_code
_entity_poly.pdbx_strand_id
1 'polypeptide(L)'
;MDNRLRQLLAGYVDGELSPDELARFEKELAVNPELLAELKEFKKLKEVTGTMKYADLPDEVWESYWASIYRKTERGIGWILMSLGAIVLLCFGVYEGFSELYLNPDCPLWLKVGLTAVAGGAVFLLVSYGRERIFAYNRERYREVIK
;
A
#
# COMPACT_ATOMS: atom_id res chain seq x y z
N MET A 1 -44.92 -2.86 -1.30
CA MET A 1 -44.32 -4.18 -1.07
C MET A 1 -43.51 -4.21 0.22
N ASP A 2 -43.56 -5.32 0.98
CA ASP A 2 -42.79 -5.52 2.22
C ASP A 2 -41.27 -5.54 1.94
N ASN A 3 -40.47 -4.99 2.86
CA ASN A 3 -39.02 -4.88 2.72
C ASN A 3 -38.33 -6.26 2.67
N ARG A 4 -38.92 -7.27 3.33
CA ARG A 4 -38.42 -8.66 3.30
C ARG A 4 -38.59 -9.31 1.94
N LEU A 5 -39.70 -9.05 1.24
CA LEU A 5 -39.94 -9.56 -0.11
C LEU A 5 -38.96 -8.99 -1.13
N ARG A 6 -38.56 -7.72 -0.97
CA ARG A 6 -37.51 -7.10 -1.80
C ARG A 6 -36.14 -7.74 -1.61
N GLN A 7 -35.77 -8.08 -0.37
CA GLN A 7 -34.52 -8.80 -0.09
C GLN A 7 -34.52 -10.19 -0.74
N LEU A 8 -35.64 -10.92 -0.63
CA LEU A 8 -35.78 -12.23 -1.28
C LEU A 8 -35.74 -12.12 -2.81
N LEU A 9 -36.33 -11.07 -3.39
CA LEU A 9 -36.29 -10.82 -4.84
C LEU A 9 -34.86 -10.57 -5.35
N ALA A 10 -34.08 -9.75 -4.65
CA ALA A 10 -32.68 -9.52 -5.00
C ALA A 10 -31.86 -10.81 -4.90
N GLY A 11 -31.96 -11.53 -3.78
CA GLY A 11 -31.29 -12.82 -3.58
C GLY A 11 -31.71 -13.88 -4.61
N TYR A 12 -32.98 -13.89 -5.03
CA TYR A 12 -33.47 -14.80 -6.07
C TYR A 12 -32.85 -14.50 -7.43
N VAL A 13 -32.74 -13.22 -7.79
CA VAL A 13 -32.14 -12.77 -9.05
C VAL A 13 -30.64 -13.10 -9.09
N ASP A 14 -29.96 -13.03 -7.94
CA ASP A 14 -28.53 -13.33 -7.81
C ASP A 14 -28.20 -14.80 -7.49
N GLY A 15 -29.21 -15.62 -7.18
CA GLY A 15 -29.04 -17.04 -6.89
C GLY A 15 -28.47 -17.32 -5.49
N GLU A 16 -28.62 -16.37 -4.57
CA GLU A 16 -28.04 -16.41 -3.21
C GLU A 16 -29.02 -16.93 -2.15
N LEU A 17 -30.25 -17.31 -2.53
CA LEU A 17 -31.26 -17.81 -1.58
C LEU A 17 -30.94 -19.23 -1.09
N SER A 18 -31.17 -19.45 0.20
CA SER A 18 -31.19 -20.82 0.75
C SER A 18 -32.40 -21.61 0.24
N PRO A 19 -32.38 -22.96 0.31
CA PRO A 19 -33.50 -23.80 -0.16
C PRO A 19 -34.85 -23.47 0.51
N ASP A 20 -34.81 -23.12 1.80
CA ASP A 20 -36.01 -22.75 2.56
C ASP A 20 -36.58 -21.39 2.15
N GLU A 21 -35.71 -20.43 1.83
CA GLU A 21 -36.09 -19.10 1.36
C GLU A 21 -36.62 -19.12 -0.07
N LEU A 22 -36.00 -19.93 -0.93
CA LEU A 22 -36.44 -20.17 -2.31
C LEU A 22 -37.88 -20.70 -2.33
N ALA A 23 -38.16 -21.76 -1.56
CA ALA A 23 -39.48 -22.36 -1.48
C ALA A 23 -40.56 -21.40 -0.93
N ARG A 24 -40.18 -20.48 -0.02
CA ARG A 24 -41.08 -19.43 0.48
C ARG A 24 -41.33 -18.36 -0.58
N PHE A 25 -40.28 -17.92 -1.26
CA PHE A 25 -40.39 -16.91 -2.30
C PHE A 25 -41.22 -17.38 -3.49
N GLU A 26 -41.06 -18.64 -3.92
CA GLU A 26 -41.87 -19.23 -5.00
C GLU A 26 -43.35 -19.35 -4.66
N LYS A 27 -43.69 -19.66 -3.40
CA LYS A 27 -45.08 -19.65 -2.92
C LYS A 27 -45.69 -18.27 -3.00
N GLU A 28 -44.98 -17.24 -2.57
CA GLU A 28 -45.45 -15.84 -2.66
C GLU A 28 -45.53 -15.35 -4.11
N LEU A 29 -44.61 -15.78 -4.97
CA LEU A 29 -44.60 -15.47 -6.40
C LEU A 29 -45.83 -16.05 -7.13
N ALA A 30 -46.32 -17.21 -6.70
CA ALA A 30 -47.50 -17.85 -7.28
C ALA A 30 -48.82 -17.11 -6.93
N VAL A 31 -48.83 -16.37 -5.83
CA VAL A 31 -50.03 -15.70 -5.31
C VAL A 31 -50.04 -14.21 -5.67
N ASN A 32 -48.87 -13.58 -5.83
CA ASN A 32 -48.76 -12.15 -6.04
C ASN A 32 -48.31 -11.76 -7.48
N PRO A 33 -49.23 -11.26 -8.34
CA PRO A 33 -48.89 -10.85 -9.69
C PRO A 33 -48.02 -9.58 -9.76
N GLU A 34 -48.04 -8.72 -8.74
CA GLU A 34 -47.18 -7.52 -8.64
C GLU A 34 -45.71 -7.92 -8.47
N LEU A 35 -45.44 -8.91 -7.61
CA LEU A 35 -44.10 -9.45 -7.38
C LEU A 35 -43.52 -10.10 -8.64
N LEU A 36 -44.37 -10.75 -9.44
CA LEU A 36 -43.98 -11.36 -10.71
C LEU A 36 -43.62 -10.32 -11.78
N ALA A 37 -44.29 -9.17 -11.77
CA ALA A 37 -43.95 -8.04 -12.64
C ALA A 37 -42.60 -7.42 -12.23
N GLU A 38 -42.37 -7.18 -10.94
CA GLU A 38 -41.12 -6.63 -10.41
C GLU A 38 -39.92 -7.56 -10.68
N LEU A 39 -40.12 -8.88 -10.53
CA LEU A 39 -39.09 -9.88 -10.87
C LEU A 39 -38.68 -9.81 -12.35
N LYS A 40 -39.63 -9.60 -13.26
CA LYS A 40 -39.33 -9.44 -14.70
C LYS A 40 -38.51 -8.18 -14.97
N GLU A 41 -38.83 -7.07 -14.32
CA GLU A 41 -38.08 -5.82 -14.46
C GLU A 41 -36.64 -5.96 -13.94
N PHE A 42 -36.46 -6.58 -12.77
CA PHE A 42 -35.13 -6.81 -12.20
C PHE A 42 -34.28 -7.76 -13.06
N LYS A 43 -34.88 -8.83 -13.61
CA LYS A 43 -34.17 -9.72 -14.55
C LYS A 43 -33.73 -8.99 -15.81
N LYS A 44 -34.59 -8.12 -16.35
CA LYS A 44 -34.25 -7.27 -17.51
C LYS A 44 -33.11 -6.30 -17.19
N LEU A 45 -33.12 -5.67 -16.02
CA LEU A 45 -32.02 -4.80 -15.58
C LEU A 45 -30.71 -5.56 -15.46
N LYS A 46 -30.72 -6.75 -14.83
CA LYS A 46 -29.53 -7.61 -14.71
C LYS A 46 -28.96 -8.03 -16.06
N GLU A 47 -29.81 -8.31 -17.04
CA GLU A 47 -29.38 -8.64 -18.40
C GLU A 47 -28.71 -7.44 -19.09
N VAL A 48 -29.29 -6.24 -18.97
CA VAL A 48 -28.73 -5.01 -19.54
C VAL A 48 -27.40 -4.63 -18.88
N THR A 49 -27.28 -4.80 -17.56
CA THR A 49 -26.02 -4.51 -16.86
C THR A 49 -24.97 -5.60 -17.07
N GLY A 50 -25.37 -6.87 -17.17
CA GLY A 50 -24.46 -7.98 -17.44
C GLY A 50 -23.89 -7.99 -18.86
N THR A 51 -24.55 -7.33 -19.81
CA THR A 51 -24.04 -7.15 -21.18
C THR A 51 -23.07 -5.98 -21.34
N MET A 52 -22.92 -5.13 -20.31
CA MET A 52 -21.86 -4.13 -20.30
C MET A 52 -20.50 -4.81 -20.16
N LYS A 53 -19.76 -4.84 -21.26
CA LYS A 53 -18.33 -5.15 -21.22
C LYS A 53 -17.58 -3.94 -20.71
N TYR A 54 -16.55 -4.16 -19.90
CA TYR A 54 -15.56 -3.12 -19.60
C TYR A 54 -15.02 -2.56 -20.93
N ALA A 55 -14.82 -1.25 -20.98
CA ALA A 55 -14.18 -0.64 -22.14
C ALA A 55 -12.79 -1.26 -22.30
N ASP A 56 -12.49 -1.79 -23.50
CA ASP A 56 -11.12 -2.15 -23.84
C ASP A 56 -10.30 -0.86 -23.83
N LEU A 57 -9.40 -0.73 -22.86
CA LEU A 57 -8.49 0.40 -22.82
C LEU A 57 -7.50 0.29 -23.99
N PRO A 58 -7.14 1.39 -24.65
CA PRO A 58 -6.12 1.39 -25.70
C PRO A 58 -4.78 0.87 -25.18
N ASP A 59 -4.05 0.12 -26.03
CA ASP A 59 -2.74 -0.46 -25.69
C ASP A 59 -1.73 0.59 -25.18
N GLU A 60 -1.80 1.82 -25.70
CA GLU A 60 -0.98 2.95 -25.27
C GLU A 60 -1.11 3.26 -23.76
N VAL A 61 -2.31 3.12 -23.21
CA VAL A 61 -2.56 3.35 -21.77
C VAL A 61 -1.90 2.23 -20.96
N TRP A 62 -1.97 1.00 -21.47
CA TRP A 62 -1.38 -0.18 -20.84
C TRP A 62 0.14 -0.10 -20.80
N GLU A 63 0.79 0.30 -21.90
CA GLU A 63 2.24 0.48 -21.94
C GLU A 63 2.71 1.56 -20.97
N SER A 64 2.01 2.69 -20.90
CA SER A 64 2.36 3.78 -19.97
C SER A 64 2.27 3.33 -18.51
N TYR A 65 1.27 2.51 -18.19
CA TYR A 65 1.03 1.97 -16.85
C TYR A 65 2.16 1.00 -16.45
N TRP A 66 2.52 0.07 -17.33
CA TRP A 66 3.63 -0.86 -17.11
C TRP A 66 4.96 -0.15 -16.95
N ALA A 67 5.25 0.84 -17.79
CA ALA A 67 6.49 1.62 -17.70
C ALA A 67 6.59 2.39 -16.36
N SER A 68 5.47 2.91 -15.85
CA SER A 68 5.41 3.59 -14.55
C SER A 68 5.67 2.64 -13.38
N ILE A 69 5.11 1.43 -13.44
CA ILE A 69 5.30 0.41 -12.41
C ILE A 69 6.75 -0.09 -12.41
N TYR A 70 7.30 -0.43 -13.58
CA TYR A 70 8.64 -1.00 -13.68
C TYR A 70 9.70 -0.04 -13.11
N ARG A 71 9.61 1.26 -13.47
CA ARG A 71 10.51 2.30 -12.96
C ARG A 71 10.43 2.50 -11.43
N LYS A 72 9.25 2.32 -10.83
CA LYS A 72 9.07 2.44 -9.37
C LYS A 72 9.59 1.21 -8.64
N THR A 73 9.35 0.03 -9.18
CA THR A 73 9.75 -1.24 -8.57
C THR A 73 11.26 -1.44 -8.62
N GLU A 74 11.90 -1.14 -9.74
CA GLU A 74 13.36 -1.25 -9.90
C GLU A 74 14.10 -0.37 -8.88
N ARG A 75 13.69 0.90 -8.77
CA ARG A 75 14.25 1.83 -7.78
C ARG A 75 13.98 1.38 -6.36
N GLY A 76 12.77 0.90 -6.05
CA GLY A 76 12.41 0.41 -4.72
C GLY A 76 13.29 -0.76 -4.29
N ILE A 77 13.45 -1.77 -5.14
CA ILE A 77 14.28 -2.95 -4.88
C ILE A 77 15.76 -2.55 -4.76
N GLY A 78 16.25 -1.66 -5.65
CA GLY A 78 17.60 -1.14 -5.58
C GLY A 78 17.91 -0.48 -4.24
N TRP A 79 17.00 0.36 -3.74
CA TRP A 79 17.16 1.00 -2.43
C TRP A 79 17.12 0.00 -1.27
N ILE A 80 16.27 -1.02 -1.34
CA ILE A 80 16.20 -2.07 -0.30
C ILE A 80 17.52 -2.84 -0.24
N LEU A 81 18.02 -3.32 -1.38
CA LEU A 81 19.27 -4.07 -1.45
C LEU A 81 20.48 -3.22 -1.03
N MET A 82 20.55 -1.97 -1.52
CA MET A 82 21.60 -1.03 -1.14
C MET A 82 21.59 -0.75 0.36
N SER A 83 20.41 -0.52 0.94
CA SER A 83 20.28 -0.23 2.38
C SER A 83 20.67 -1.45 3.21
N LEU A 84 20.22 -2.64 2.82
CA LEU A 84 20.55 -3.88 3.52
C LEU A 84 22.05 -4.17 3.48
N GLY A 85 22.67 -4.05 2.30
CA GLY A 85 24.12 -4.21 2.15
C GLY A 85 24.90 -3.16 2.95
N ALA A 86 24.47 -1.89 2.90
CA ALA A 86 25.08 -0.82 3.67
C ALA A 86 25.00 -1.08 5.19
N ILE A 87 23.87 -1.56 5.71
CA ILE A 87 23.72 -1.91 7.12
C ILE A 87 24.71 -3.01 7.52
N VAL A 88 24.79 -4.10 6.75
CA VAL A 88 25.72 -5.20 7.04
C VAL A 88 27.17 -4.71 7.06
N LEU A 89 27.57 -3.92 6.05
CA LEU A 89 28.92 -3.38 5.95
C LEU A 89 29.24 -2.40 7.09
N LEU A 90 28.29 -1.54 7.47
CA LEU A 90 28.45 -0.61 8.58
C LEU A 90 28.58 -1.37 9.91
N CYS A 91 27.73 -2.37 10.16
CA CYS A 91 27.81 -3.22 11.34
C CYS A 91 29.15 -3.94 11.42
N PHE A 92 29.60 -4.53 10.31
CA PHE A 92 30.90 -5.21 10.24
C PHE A 92 32.06 -4.22 10.46
N GLY A 93 32.05 -3.07 9.78
CA GLY A 93 33.10 -2.07 9.92
C GLY A 93 33.17 -1.46 11.33
N VAL A 94 32.03 -1.25 11.99
CA VAL A 94 31.99 -0.83 13.40
C VAL A 94 32.52 -1.93 14.31
N TYR A 95 32.13 -3.19 14.09
CA TYR A 95 32.61 -4.32 14.88
C TYR A 95 34.12 -4.50 14.76
N GLU A 96 34.64 -4.57 13.52
CA GLU A 96 36.07 -4.76 13.25
C GLU A 96 36.87 -3.57 13.76
N GLY A 97 36.42 -2.35 13.46
CA GLY A 97 37.04 -1.13 13.94
C GLY A 97 37.06 -1.09 15.47
N PHE A 98 35.97 -1.44 16.14
CA PHE A 98 35.93 -1.47 17.61
C PHE A 98 36.86 -2.56 18.17
N SER A 99 36.87 -3.74 17.55
CA SER A 99 37.75 -4.85 17.94
C SER A 99 39.22 -4.45 17.82
N GLU A 100 39.63 -3.95 16.66
CA GLU A 100 41.01 -3.58 16.41
C GLU A 100 41.47 -2.37 17.23
N LEU A 101 40.60 -1.38 17.47
CA LEU A 101 40.99 -0.18 18.23
C LEU A 101 41.03 -0.44 19.74
N TYR A 102 40.05 -1.17 20.29
CA TYR A 102 39.86 -1.25 21.73
C TYR A 102 40.34 -2.56 22.34
N LEU A 103 40.25 -3.69 21.63
CA LEU A 103 40.66 -4.99 22.14
C LEU A 103 42.15 -5.29 21.87
N ASN A 104 42.78 -4.65 20.87
CA ASN A 104 44.22 -4.79 20.65
C ASN A 104 45.04 -3.97 21.66
N PRO A 105 45.95 -4.60 22.44
CA PRO A 105 46.82 -3.92 23.38
C PRO A 105 47.92 -3.07 22.71
N ASP A 106 48.27 -3.38 21.46
CA ASP A 106 49.32 -2.67 20.71
C ASP A 106 48.85 -1.35 20.07
N CYS A 107 47.54 -1.06 20.14
CA CYS A 107 47.00 0.17 19.56
C CYS A 107 47.29 1.38 20.48
N PRO A 108 48.00 2.41 20.00
CA PRO A 108 48.38 3.54 20.83
C PRO A 108 47.18 4.43 21.20
N LEU A 109 47.19 4.93 22.44
CA LEU A 109 46.08 5.68 23.05
C LEU A 109 45.64 6.92 22.25
N TRP A 110 46.57 7.62 21.60
CA TRP A 110 46.25 8.83 20.84
C TRP A 110 45.40 8.54 19.59
N LEU A 111 45.56 7.36 18.95
CA LEU A 111 44.69 6.94 17.85
C LEU A 111 43.26 6.69 18.33
N LYS A 112 43.10 6.07 19.51
CA LYS A 112 41.78 5.80 20.11
C LYS A 112 41.02 7.10 20.39
N VAL A 113 41.71 8.08 20.99
CA VAL A 113 41.13 9.39 21.30
C VAL A 113 40.86 10.21 20.04
N GLY A 114 41.79 10.20 19.07
CA GLY A 114 41.62 10.89 17.80
C GLY A 114 40.41 10.39 17.01
N LEU A 115 40.28 9.07 16.84
CA LEU A 115 39.18 8.48 16.08
C LEU A 115 37.83 8.70 16.75
N THR A 116 37.76 8.57 18.08
CA THR A 116 36.50 8.84 18.83
C THR A 116 36.09 10.30 18.78
N ALA A 117 37.05 11.23 18.90
CA ALA A 117 36.77 12.65 18.78
C ALA A 117 36.22 13.00 17.38
N VAL A 118 36.81 12.44 16.33
CA VAL A 118 36.34 12.64 14.94
C VAL A 118 34.95 12.03 14.74
N ALA A 119 34.74 10.77 15.15
CA ALA A 119 33.46 10.09 15.00
C ALA A 119 32.34 10.79 15.81
N GLY A 120 32.62 11.14 17.06
CA GLY A 120 31.70 11.89 17.92
C GLY A 120 31.39 13.29 17.37
N GLY A 121 32.40 14.00 16.89
CA GLY A 121 32.23 15.30 16.24
C GLY A 121 31.35 15.22 14.98
N ALA A 122 31.57 14.20 14.13
CA ALA A 122 30.75 13.97 12.96
C ALA A 122 29.28 13.69 13.32
N VAL A 123 29.02 12.84 14.32
CA VAL A 123 27.66 12.58 14.82
C VAL A 123 27.02 13.86 15.35
N PHE A 124 27.75 14.65 16.13
CA PHE A 124 27.25 15.90 16.69
C PHE A 124 26.88 16.91 15.59
N LEU A 125 27.73 17.05 14.56
CA LEU A 125 27.46 17.90 13.40
C LEU A 125 26.24 17.42 12.61
N LEU A 126 26.12 16.10 12.37
CA LEU A 126 24.97 15.51 11.67
C LEU A 126 23.66 15.76 12.44
N VAL A 127 23.67 15.59 13.76
CA VAL A 127 22.50 15.87 14.61
C VAL A 127 22.17 17.36 14.61
N SER A 128 23.17 18.24 14.68
CA SER A 128 22.97 19.69 14.63
C SER A 128 22.32 20.12 13.31
N TYR A 129 22.89 19.66 12.18
CA TYR A 129 22.36 19.94 10.85
C TYR A 129 20.96 19.35 10.65
N GLY A 130 20.74 18.10 11.07
CA GLY A 130 19.44 17.45 10.98
C GLY A 130 18.37 18.19 11.78
N ARG A 131 18.68 18.60 13.01
CA ARG A 131 17.78 19.41 13.86
C ARG A 131 17.46 20.74 13.21
N GLU A 132 18.47 21.44 12.68
CA GLU A 132 18.30 22.72 11.99
C GLU A 132 17.41 22.57 10.75
N ARG A 133 17.66 21.54 9.93
CA ARG A 133 16.89 21.27 8.71
C ARG A 133 15.44 20.89 9.01
N ILE A 134 15.19 20.06 10.02
CA ILE A 134 13.82 19.70 10.44
C ILE A 134 13.08 20.94 10.98
N PHE A 135 13.75 21.77 11.78
CA PHE A 135 13.15 22.98 12.33
C PHE A 135 12.82 24.00 11.24
N ALA A 136 13.72 24.17 10.26
CA ALA A 136 13.47 25.01 9.08
C ALA A 136 12.30 24.47 8.23
N TYR A 137 12.29 23.17 7.95
CA TYR A 137 11.23 22.51 7.18
C TYR A 137 9.84 22.64 7.83
N ASN A 138 9.77 22.64 9.17
CA ASN A 138 8.51 22.78 9.90
C ASN A 138 8.02 24.24 10.02
N ARG A 139 8.88 25.25 9.76
CA ARG A 139 8.54 26.68 9.88
C ARG A 139 8.37 27.40 8.55
N GLU A 140 8.62 26.73 7.42
CA GLU A 140 8.39 27.29 6.10
C GLU A 140 6.89 27.35 5.76
N ARG A 141 6.33 28.56 5.88
CA ARG A 141 4.90 28.88 5.65
C ARG A 141 4.41 28.62 4.22
N TYR A 142 5.29 28.51 3.23
CA TYR A 142 4.94 28.38 1.80
C TYR A 142 5.17 26.99 1.23
N ARG A 143 5.36 25.97 2.07
CA ARG A 143 5.66 24.61 1.63
C ARG A 143 4.56 23.97 0.77
N GLU A 144 3.32 24.42 0.89
CA GLU A 144 2.16 23.84 0.20
C GLU A 144 1.79 24.53 -1.12
N VAL A 145 2.42 25.67 -1.45
CA VAL A 145 2.04 26.49 -2.61
C VAL A 145 2.81 26.11 -3.89
N ILE A 146 3.84 25.28 -3.78
CA ILE A 146 4.63 24.78 -4.91
C ILE A 146 4.30 23.30 -5.11
N LYS A 147 3.21 23.02 -5.82
CA LYS A 147 2.89 21.71 -6.38
C LYS A 147 2.47 21.87 -7.83
#